data_AF-A0A7C5PL73-F1
#
_entry.id   AF-A0A7C5PL73-F1
#
_cell.length_a   1.000
_cell.length_b   1.000
_cell.length_c   1.000
_cell.angle_alpha   90.00
_cell.angle_beta   90.00
_cell.angle_gamma   90.00
#
_symmetry.space_group_name_H-M   'P 1'
#
loop_
_entity.id
_entity.type
_entity.pdbx_description
1 polymer ?
#
loop_
_entity_poly.entity_id
_entity_poly.type
_entity_poly.pdbx_seq_one_letter_code
_entity_poly.pdbx_strand_id
1 'polypeptide(L)'
;MAKMRAPEIKTGMALEIDGDLFLVVEREHVTPGKGQALYHFLLRSLKTGSQKPLRMGSNDTAEVAYLERKKCQYLYRDAHGYVFMDEQSYEQFPLHENLVGEQMGFIAENSSADVTFHNETPVSVDLPASVTLEVIEAEEAVRGNTATNVTKNAKVETGLEVKVPMHIRVGDKIKISTVDKSFQGRVKD
;
A
#
# COMPACT_ATOMS: atom_id res chain seq x y z
N MET A 1 -22.59 -9.42 -9.14
CA MET A 1 -21.35 -9.05 -9.86
C MET A 1 -21.62 -9.08 -11.35
N ALA A 2 -21.02 -8.16 -12.11
CA ALA A 2 -21.16 -8.15 -13.56
C ALA A 2 -20.13 -9.11 -14.18
N LYS A 3 -20.53 -9.87 -15.21
CA LYS A 3 -19.59 -10.64 -16.03
C LYS A 3 -19.16 -9.81 -17.22
N MET A 4 -17.86 -9.66 -17.43
CA MET A 4 -17.30 -8.95 -18.58
C MET A 4 -16.44 -9.88 -19.41
N ARG A 5 -16.44 -9.70 -20.73
CA ARG A 5 -15.56 -10.47 -21.61
C ARG A 5 -14.13 -9.93 -21.56
N ALA A 6 -13.15 -10.78 -21.87
CA ALA A 6 -11.74 -10.40 -21.90
C ALA A 6 -11.41 -9.08 -22.66
N PRO A 7 -12.03 -8.76 -23.82
CA PRO A 7 -11.79 -7.50 -24.51
C PRO A 7 -12.24 -6.25 -23.74
N GLU A 8 -13.19 -6.39 -22.81
CA GLU A 8 -13.83 -5.30 -22.07
C GLU A 8 -13.11 -5.00 -20.76
N ILE A 9 -12.31 -5.95 -20.24
CA ILE A 9 -11.51 -5.81 -19.03
C ILE A 9 -10.35 -4.82 -19.29
N LYS A 10 -10.17 -3.87 -18.37
CA LYS A 10 -9.15 -2.82 -18.44
C LYS A 10 -8.28 -2.81 -17.19
N THR A 11 -7.07 -2.25 -17.33
CA THR A 11 -6.22 -1.92 -16.17
C THR A 11 -6.97 -1.05 -15.18
N GLY A 12 -6.82 -1.33 -13.89
CA GLY A 12 -7.52 -0.67 -12.79
C GLY A 12 -8.86 -1.30 -12.42
N MET A 13 -9.41 -2.22 -13.23
CA MET A 13 -10.58 -3.01 -12.84
C MET A 13 -10.20 -4.09 -11.84
N ALA A 14 -11.16 -4.52 -11.02
CA ALA A 14 -10.98 -5.64 -10.11
C ALA A 14 -11.77 -6.85 -10.57
N LEU A 15 -11.12 -8.00 -10.53
CA LEU A 15 -11.71 -9.29 -10.86
C LEU A 15 -11.86 -10.11 -9.58
N GLU A 16 -13.00 -10.79 -9.45
CA GLU A 16 -13.19 -11.81 -8.44
C GLU A 16 -12.83 -13.17 -9.02
N ILE A 17 -11.89 -13.86 -8.38
CA ILE A 17 -11.40 -15.16 -8.82
C ILE A 17 -11.26 -16.04 -7.58
N ASP A 18 -12.01 -17.14 -7.54
CA ASP A 18 -12.04 -18.09 -6.42
C ASP A 18 -12.37 -17.44 -5.06
N GLY A 19 -13.19 -16.37 -5.08
CA GLY A 19 -13.59 -15.61 -3.89
C GLY A 19 -12.57 -14.56 -3.42
N ASP A 20 -11.43 -14.45 -4.08
CA ASP A 20 -10.42 -13.43 -3.81
C ASP A 20 -10.49 -12.30 -4.86
N LEU A 21 -10.18 -11.07 -4.43
CA LEU A 21 -10.17 -9.88 -5.27
C LEU A 21 -8.78 -9.58 -5.83
N PHE A 22 -8.73 -9.33 -7.14
CA PHE A 22 -7.50 -9.05 -7.86
C PHE A 22 -7.64 -7.78 -8.70
N LEU A 23 -6.70 -6.85 -8.55
CA LEU A 23 -6.59 -5.67 -9.41
C LEU A 23 -5.86 -6.02 -10.71
N VAL A 24 -6.42 -5.64 -11.85
CA VAL A 24 -5.72 -5.72 -13.14
C VAL A 24 -4.67 -4.62 -13.18
N VAL A 25 -3.39 -4.98 -13.09
CA VAL A 25 -2.27 -4.02 -13.14
C VAL A 25 -1.68 -3.86 -14.53
N GLU A 26 -1.78 -4.90 -15.36
CA GLU A 26 -1.32 -4.88 -16.75
C GLU A 26 -2.27 -5.66 -17.64
N ARG A 27 -2.33 -5.26 -18.91
CA ARG A 27 -3.11 -5.91 -19.96
C ARG A 27 -2.33 -5.90 -21.27
N GLU A 28 -2.18 -7.06 -21.87
CA GLU A 28 -1.62 -7.26 -23.18
C GLU A 28 -2.65 -7.97 -24.08
N HIS A 29 -2.83 -7.47 -25.30
CA HIS A 29 -3.67 -8.11 -26.32
C HIS A 29 -2.77 -8.68 -27.42
N VAL A 30 -2.81 -9.99 -27.58
CA VAL A 30 -2.00 -10.74 -28.55
C VAL A 30 -2.90 -11.28 -29.65
N THR A 31 -2.65 -10.86 -30.89
CA THR A 31 -3.31 -11.39 -32.08
C THR A 31 -2.34 -12.30 -32.85
N PRO A 32 -2.44 -13.63 -32.72
CA PRO A 32 -1.56 -14.54 -33.47
C PRO A 32 -1.91 -14.52 -34.97
N GLY A 33 -0.92 -14.73 -35.84
CA GLY A 33 -1.13 -14.74 -37.30
C GLY A 33 -2.11 -15.82 -37.79
N LYS A 34 -2.34 -16.87 -36.99
CA LYS A 34 -3.45 -17.83 -37.10
C LYS A 34 -3.94 -18.19 -35.70
N GLY A 35 -5.24 -18.10 -35.45
CA GLY A 35 -5.86 -18.45 -34.15
C GLY A 35 -6.75 -17.35 -33.59
N GLN A 36 -7.36 -17.62 -32.43
CA GLN A 36 -8.15 -16.62 -31.72
C GLN A 36 -7.24 -15.63 -30.98
N ALA A 37 -7.70 -14.38 -30.86
CA ALA A 37 -7.04 -13.38 -30.05
C ALA A 37 -7.01 -13.77 -28.56
N LEU A 38 -5.91 -13.39 -27.90
CA LEU A 38 -5.62 -13.71 -26.51
C LEU A 38 -5.38 -12.43 -25.73
N TYR A 39 -5.83 -12.43 -24.49
CA TYR A 39 -5.60 -11.37 -23.53
C TYR A 39 -4.79 -11.93 -22.38
N HIS A 40 -3.64 -11.34 -22.12
CA HIS A 40 -2.83 -11.62 -20.95
C HIS A 40 -3.01 -10.48 -19.96
N PHE A 41 -3.34 -10.82 -18.73
CA PHE A 41 -3.47 -9.88 -17.63
C PHE A 41 -2.43 -10.20 -16.58
N LEU A 42 -1.80 -9.15 -16.05
CA LEU A 42 -1.08 -9.25 -14.78
C LEU A 42 -2.03 -8.75 -13.70
N LEU A 43 -2.27 -9.61 -12.72
CA LEU A 43 -3.20 -9.35 -11.62
C LEU A 43 -2.41 -9.15 -10.32
N ARG A 44 -2.78 -8.19 -9.48
CA ARG A 44 -2.27 -8.02 -8.12
C ARG A 44 -3.36 -8.39 -7.12
N SER A 45 -3.08 -9.30 -6.20
CA SER A 45 -4.01 -9.58 -5.09
C SER A 45 -4.19 -8.34 -4.23
N LEU A 46 -5.44 -7.95 -3.97
CA LEU A 46 -5.72 -6.84 -3.04
C LEU A 46 -5.42 -7.21 -1.58
N LYS A 47 -5.46 -8.51 -1.26
CA LYS A 47 -5.23 -9.03 0.09
C LYS A 47 -3.75 -9.16 0.43
N THR A 48 -2.93 -9.69 -0.48
CA THR A 48 -1.52 -10.02 -0.20
C THR A 48 -0.53 -9.15 -0.98
N GLY A 49 -1.00 -8.38 -1.97
CA GLY A 49 -0.14 -7.63 -2.87
C GLY A 49 0.64 -8.48 -3.89
N SER A 50 0.58 -9.82 -3.82
CA SER A 50 1.28 -10.71 -4.75
C SER A 50 0.70 -10.63 -6.16
N GLN A 51 1.55 -10.77 -7.18
CA GLN A 51 1.12 -10.75 -8.58
C GLN A 51 0.93 -12.16 -9.14
N LYS A 52 -0.08 -12.35 -10.01
CA LYS A 52 -0.31 -13.58 -10.78
C LYS A 52 -0.73 -13.27 -12.23
N PRO A 53 -0.27 -14.05 -13.22
CA PRO A 53 -0.76 -13.91 -14.59
C PRO A 53 -2.13 -14.58 -14.76
N LEU A 54 -2.97 -14.03 -15.64
CA LEU A 54 -4.21 -14.64 -16.11
C LEU A 54 -4.29 -14.54 -17.64
N ARG A 55 -4.57 -15.65 -18.31
CA ARG A 55 -4.74 -15.71 -19.77
C ARG A 55 -6.18 -16.03 -20.10
N MET A 56 -6.76 -15.24 -21.01
CA MET A 56 -8.13 -15.37 -21.46
C MET A 56 -8.22 -15.28 -22.98
N GLY A 57 -9.04 -16.10 -23.61
CA GLY A 57 -9.47 -15.93 -24.99
C GLY A 57 -10.56 -14.85 -25.11
N SER A 58 -10.82 -14.38 -26.33
CA SER A 58 -11.82 -13.31 -26.58
C SER A 58 -13.23 -13.59 -26.08
N ASN A 59 -13.61 -14.86 -25.96
CA ASN A 59 -14.94 -15.27 -25.50
C ASN A 59 -14.98 -15.60 -24.00
N ASP A 60 -13.83 -15.64 -23.34
CA ASP A 60 -13.79 -15.90 -21.90
C ASP A 60 -14.36 -14.70 -21.14
N THR A 61 -15.00 -14.98 -20.02
CA THR A 61 -15.59 -13.98 -19.14
C THR A 61 -14.98 -14.08 -17.75
N ALA A 62 -14.90 -12.94 -17.07
CA ALA A 62 -14.50 -12.85 -15.67
C ALA A 62 -15.57 -12.08 -14.88
N GLU A 63 -15.70 -12.39 -13.60
CA GLU A 63 -16.54 -11.64 -12.68
C GLU A 63 -15.80 -10.37 -12.24
N VAL A 64 -16.48 -9.23 -12.40
CA VAL A 64 -15.92 -7.92 -12.09
C VAL A 64 -16.51 -7.43 -10.78
N ALA A 65 -15.61 -7.07 -9.87
CA ALA A 65 -15.91 -6.41 -8.61
C ALA A 65 -15.76 -4.90 -8.78
N TYR A 66 -16.69 -4.15 -8.19
CA TYR A 66 -16.61 -2.69 -8.16
C TYR A 66 -15.80 -2.26 -6.96
N LEU A 67 -14.67 -1.61 -7.21
CA LEU A 67 -13.87 -1.01 -6.15
C LEU A 67 -14.13 0.48 -6.08
N GLU A 68 -14.28 0.96 -4.86
CA GLU A 68 -14.31 2.38 -4.55
C GLU A 68 -13.06 2.71 -3.73
N ARG A 69 -12.24 3.64 -4.22
CA ARG A 69 -11.08 4.11 -3.47
C ARG A 69 -11.40 5.45 -2.83
N LYS A 70 -11.33 5.48 -1.51
CA LYS A 70 -11.62 6.67 -0.71
C LYS A 70 -10.34 7.17 -0.06
N LYS A 71 -10.20 8.50 0.00
CA LYS A 71 -9.18 9.13 0.83
C LYS A 71 -9.67 9.14 2.26
N CYS A 72 -8.85 8.61 3.14
CA CYS A 72 -9.18 8.49 4.54
C CYS A 72 -8.04 9.04 5.39
N GLN A 73 -8.38 9.46 6.60
CA GLN A 73 -7.43 9.89 7.61
C GLN A 73 -7.36 8.85 8.71
N TYR A 74 -6.16 8.43 9.09
CA TYR A 74 -5.97 7.60 10.28
C TYR A 74 -6.15 8.47 11.53
N LEU A 75 -7.00 8.05 12.45
CA LEU A 75 -7.29 8.79 13.66
C LEU A 75 -6.47 8.28 14.85
N TYR A 76 -6.74 7.05 15.30
CA TYR A 76 -6.11 6.45 16.47
C TYR A 76 -6.28 4.92 16.45
N ARG A 77 -5.55 4.23 17.33
CA ARG A 77 -5.71 2.79 17.58
C ARG A 77 -6.57 2.58 18.83
N ASP A 78 -7.55 1.70 18.74
CA ASP A 78 -8.37 1.27 19.89
C ASP A 78 -8.08 -0.21 20.26
N ALA A 79 -8.90 -0.79 21.13
CA ALA A 79 -8.74 -2.17 21.57
C ALA A 79 -9.05 -3.22 20.46
N HIS A 80 -9.70 -2.82 19.37
CA HIS A 80 -10.26 -3.69 18.33
C HIS A 80 -9.60 -3.51 16.95
N GLY A 81 -8.87 -2.41 16.75
CA GLY A 81 -8.14 -2.14 15.52
C GLY A 81 -7.70 -0.69 15.39
N TYR A 82 -7.64 -0.23 14.14
CA TYR A 82 -7.23 1.12 13.77
C TYR A 82 -8.43 1.86 13.22
N VAL A 83 -8.73 3.04 13.77
CA VAL A 83 -9.88 3.84 13.37
C VAL A 83 -9.47 4.81 12.27
N PHE A 84 -10.20 4.78 11.17
CA PHE A 84 -10.03 5.69 10.04
C PHE A 84 -11.30 6.53 9.85
N MET A 85 -11.15 7.69 9.24
CA MET A 85 -12.24 8.56 8.85
C MET A 85 -12.19 8.82 7.35
N ASP A 86 -13.31 8.64 6.66
CA ASP A 86 -13.44 9.10 5.27
C ASP A 86 -13.40 10.64 5.22
N GLU A 87 -12.49 11.21 4.43
CA GLU A 87 -12.31 12.67 4.35
C GLU A 87 -13.49 13.40 3.70
N GLN A 88 -14.35 12.70 2.94
CA GLN A 88 -15.51 13.28 2.26
C GLN A 88 -16.77 13.19 3.11
N SER A 89 -17.07 12.01 3.66
CA SER A 89 -18.29 11.78 4.43
C SER A 89 -18.14 12.05 5.93
N TYR A 90 -16.90 12.14 6.42
CA TYR A 90 -16.55 12.21 7.85
C TYR A 90 -17.02 10.98 8.65
N GLU A 91 -17.41 9.90 7.98
CA GLU A 91 -17.75 8.64 8.62
C GLU A 91 -16.50 7.93 9.13
N GLN A 92 -16.56 7.45 10.37
CA GLN A 92 -15.48 6.69 10.99
C GLN A 92 -15.76 5.20 10.88
N PHE A 93 -14.73 4.43 10.58
CA PHE A 93 -14.81 2.98 10.48
C PHE A 93 -13.54 2.32 11.01
N PRO A 94 -13.66 1.15 11.67
CA PRO A 94 -12.51 0.39 12.15
C PRO A 94 -11.91 -0.46 11.02
N LEU A 95 -10.59 -0.56 10.97
CA LEU A 95 -9.85 -1.51 10.18
C LEU A 95 -9.09 -2.48 11.10
N HIS A 96 -9.26 -3.77 10.84
CA HIS A 96 -8.56 -4.81 11.60
C HIS A 96 -7.08 -4.88 11.24
N GLU A 97 -6.26 -5.25 12.23
CA GLU A 97 -4.80 -5.38 12.10
C GLU A 97 -4.38 -6.34 10.98
N ASN A 98 -5.18 -7.38 10.71
CA ASN A 98 -4.95 -8.32 9.60
C ASN A 98 -5.01 -7.67 8.21
N LEU A 99 -5.72 -6.55 8.06
CA LEU A 99 -5.86 -5.83 6.79
C LEU A 99 -4.74 -4.81 6.60
N VAL A 100 -4.39 -4.09 7.66
CA VAL A 100 -3.41 -3.00 7.62
C VAL A 100 -1.96 -3.47 7.81
N GLY A 101 -1.76 -4.59 8.52
CA GLY A 101 -0.46 -5.25 8.66
C GLY A 101 0.65 -4.35 9.22
N GLU A 102 1.88 -4.57 8.76
CA GLU A 102 3.07 -3.78 9.15
C GLU A 102 3.00 -2.31 8.72
N GLN A 103 2.08 -1.96 7.80
CA GLN A 103 1.99 -0.60 7.26
C GLN A 103 1.66 0.42 8.35
N MET A 104 0.96 0.01 9.42
CA MET A 104 0.64 0.91 10.53
C MET A 104 1.87 1.41 11.29
N GLY A 105 3.02 0.74 11.18
CA GLY A 105 4.28 1.27 11.70
C GLY A 105 4.77 2.54 10.98
N PHE A 106 4.22 2.86 9.81
CA PHE A 106 4.63 4.01 9.01
C PHE A 106 3.66 5.19 9.08
N ILE A 107 2.51 5.03 9.71
CA ILE A 107 1.47 6.06 9.71
C ILE A 107 1.36 6.70 11.10
N ALA A 108 1.54 8.01 11.15
CA ALA A 108 1.25 8.79 12.35
C ALA A 108 -0.25 9.14 12.41
N GLU A 109 -0.77 9.37 13.60
CA GLU A 109 -2.13 9.89 13.77
C GLU A 109 -2.35 11.15 12.91
N ASN A 110 -3.57 11.31 12.40
CA ASN A 110 -3.97 12.37 11.47
C ASN A 110 -3.34 12.30 10.06
N SER A 111 -2.61 11.25 9.71
CA SER A 111 -2.06 11.07 8.37
C SER A 111 -3.10 10.53 7.38
N SER A 112 -2.95 10.90 6.11
CA SER A 112 -3.79 10.42 5.00
C SER A 112 -3.37 9.02 4.51
N ALA A 113 -4.36 8.19 4.18
CA ALA A 113 -4.21 6.89 3.52
C ALA A 113 -5.32 6.69 2.49
N ASP A 114 -5.05 5.93 1.42
CA ASP A 114 -6.08 5.50 0.48
C ASP A 114 -6.64 4.15 0.96
N VAL A 115 -7.95 4.09 1.23
CA VAL A 115 -8.64 2.83 1.56
C VAL A 115 -9.50 2.41 0.38
N THR A 116 -9.30 1.18 -0.06
CA THR A 116 -10.10 0.60 -1.15
C THR A 116 -11.20 -0.26 -0.55
N PHE A 117 -12.43 -0.03 -1.00
CA PHE A 117 -13.63 -0.74 -0.59
C PHE A 117 -14.18 -1.58 -1.74
N HIS A 118 -14.72 -2.75 -1.42
CA HIS A 118 -15.62 -3.49 -2.30
C HIS A 118 -17.01 -3.45 -1.65
N ASN A 119 -17.93 -2.70 -2.26
CA ASN A 119 -19.18 -2.29 -1.63
C ASN A 119 -18.88 -1.52 -0.32
N GLU A 120 -19.31 -2.03 0.83
CA GLU A 120 -19.05 -1.42 2.15
C GLU A 120 -17.86 -2.06 2.89
N THR A 121 -17.27 -3.12 2.33
CA THR A 121 -16.19 -3.86 2.98
C THR A 121 -14.83 -3.30 2.57
N PRO A 122 -13.98 -2.86 3.51
CA PRO A 122 -12.61 -2.45 3.19
C PRO A 122 -11.76 -3.67 2.80
N VAL A 123 -11.01 -3.54 1.70
CA VAL A 123 -10.25 -4.65 1.09
C VAL A 123 -8.75 -4.39 0.98
N SER A 124 -8.32 -3.12 0.98
CA SER A 124 -6.90 -2.77 1.08
C SER A 124 -6.72 -1.38 1.66
N VAL A 125 -5.55 -1.16 2.25
CA VAL A 125 -5.05 0.16 2.64
C VAL A 125 -3.72 0.37 1.95
N ASP A 126 -3.60 1.50 1.26
CA ASP A 126 -2.39 1.93 0.59
C ASP A 126 -1.93 3.24 1.23
N LEU A 127 -0.73 3.22 1.82
CA LEU A 127 -0.08 4.43 2.32
C LEU A 127 0.60 5.21 1.19
N PRO A 128 0.87 6.52 1.39
CA PRO A 128 1.78 7.25 0.52
C PRO A 128 3.12 6.50 0.38
N ALA A 129 3.76 6.58 -0.78
CA ALA A 129 5.04 5.92 -1.05
C ALA A 129 6.17 6.33 -0.09
N SER A 130 5.98 7.45 0.60
CA SER A 130 6.87 7.96 1.63
C SER A 130 6.09 8.69 2.69
N VAL A 131 6.51 8.53 3.93
CA VAL A 131 5.94 9.19 5.12
C VAL A 131 7.00 10.05 5.79
N THR A 132 6.56 11.09 6.50
CA THR A 132 7.44 11.92 7.32
C THR A 132 7.12 11.63 8.78
N LEU A 133 8.11 11.15 9.52
CA LEU A 133 7.97 10.79 10.93
C LEU A 133 9.07 11.46 11.76
N GLU A 134 8.74 11.81 13.00
CA GLU A 134 9.71 12.39 13.93
C GLU A 134 10.55 11.31 14.63
N VAL A 135 11.86 11.54 14.75
CA VAL A 135 12.78 10.67 15.48
C VAL A 135 12.66 10.92 16.99
N ILE A 136 12.27 9.90 17.75
CA ILE A 136 12.13 9.97 19.22
C ILE A 136 13.32 9.37 19.97
N GLU A 137 14.01 8.40 19.38
CA GLU A 137 15.21 7.78 19.94
C GLU A 137 16.24 7.56 18.83
N ALA A 138 17.53 7.78 19.12
CA ALA A 138 18.60 7.50 18.18
C ALA A 138 19.85 7.03 18.91
N GLU A 139 20.51 5.99 18.37
CA GLU A 139 21.76 5.49 18.93
C GLU A 139 22.85 6.58 18.95
N GLU A 140 23.71 6.53 19.96
CA GLU A 140 24.85 7.43 20.05
C GLU A 140 25.90 7.11 18.99
N ALA A 141 26.45 8.15 18.38
CA ALA A 141 27.52 8.00 17.41
C ALA A 141 28.80 7.54 18.10
N VAL A 142 29.20 6.28 17.92
CA VAL A 142 30.48 5.77 18.43
C VAL A 142 31.62 6.45 17.67
N ARG A 143 32.39 7.29 18.37
CA ARG A 143 33.61 7.93 17.85
C ARG A 143 34.58 6.85 17.38
N GLY A 144 34.84 6.76 16.08
CA GLY A 144 35.82 5.84 15.50
C GLY A 144 35.42 5.21 14.18
N ASN A 145 34.15 5.29 13.79
CA ASN A 145 33.69 4.74 12.52
C ASN A 145 33.93 5.75 11.38
N THR A 146 35.11 5.71 10.76
CA THR A 146 35.53 6.59 9.64
C THR A 146 35.10 6.10 8.26
N ALA A 147 34.24 5.08 8.20
CA ALA A 147 33.71 4.59 6.93
C ALA A 147 32.67 5.56 6.34
N THR A 148 32.69 5.73 5.03
CA THR A 148 31.65 6.43 4.27
C THR A 148 30.34 5.62 4.36
N ASN A 149 29.19 6.27 4.55
CA ASN A 149 27.85 5.65 4.68
C ASN A 149 27.58 4.82 5.97
N VAL A 150 28.18 5.17 7.11
CA VAL A 150 27.76 4.59 8.39
C VAL A 150 26.31 5.01 8.71
N THR A 151 25.47 4.02 8.99
CA THR A 151 24.10 4.21 9.49
C THR A 151 24.01 3.75 10.94
N LYS A 152 23.04 4.30 11.65
CA LYS A 152 22.67 3.91 13.02
C LYS A 152 21.18 3.60 13.09
N ASN A 153 20.76 2.87 14.12
CA ASN A 153 19.33 2.67 14.35
C ASN A 153 18.73 3.91 15.04
N ALA A 154 17.51 4.24 14.65
CA ALA A 154 16.67 5.24 15.27
C ALA A 154 15.23 4.74 15.35
N LYS A 155 14.52 5.13 16.39
CA LYS A 155 13.08 4.87 16.57
C LYS A 155 12.32 6.16 16.29
N VAL A 156 11.24 6.05 15.53
CA VAL A 156 10.33 7.18 15.24
C VAL A 156 9.08 7.13 16.10
N GLU A 157 8.27 8.20 16.08
CA GLU A 157 7.09 8.39 16.94
C GLU A 157 6.07 7.23 16.91
N THR A 158 5.99 6.48 15.81
CA THR A 158 5.14 5.29 15.67
C THR A 158 5.71 4.03 16.34
N GLY A 159 6.94 4.10 16.86
CA GLY A 159 7.70 2.98 17.39
C GLY A 159 8.50 2.19 16.34
N LEU A 160 8.39 2.55 15.05
CA LEU A 160 9.15 1.89 13.98
C LEU A 160 10.66 2.15 14.11
N GLU A 161 11.45 1.09 14.00
CA GLU A 161 12.90 1.19 13.93
C GLU A 161 13.39 1.32 12.48
N VAL A 162 14.23 2.33 12.22
CA VAL A 162 14.78 2.64 10.90
C VAL A 162 16.27 2.91 10.96
N LYS A 163 16.98 2.60 9.87
CA LYS A 163 18.39 2.94 9.71
C LYS A 163 18.54 4.34 9.14
N VAL A 164 19.23 5.20 9.87
CA VAL A 164 19.42 6.62 9.51
C VAL A 164 20.91 6.98 9.49
N PRO A 165 21.31 8.02 8.74
CA PRO A 165 22.68 8.53 8.82
C PRO A 165 23.07 9.00 10.23
N MET A 166 24.36 8.90 10.56
CA MET A 166 24.88 9.25 11.90
C MET A 166 24.56 10.68 12.38
N HIS A 167 24.34 11.62 11.45
CA HIS A 167 24.05 13.02 11.77
C HIS A 167 22.60 13.28 12.19
N ILE A 168 21.68 12.32 12.00
CA ILE A 168 20.29 12.44 12.42
C ILE A 168 20.19 12.39 13.95
N ARG A 169 19.37 13.27 14.52
CA ARG A 169 19.18 13.45 15.96
C ARG A 169 17.71 13.27 16.33
N VAL A 170 17.47 13.08 17.63
CA VAL A 170 16.13 13.16 18.21
C VAL A 170 15.53 14.53 17.90
N GLY A 171 14.25 14.55 17.51
CA GLY A 171 13.52 15.74 17.05
C GLY A 171 13.66 16.05 15.55
N ASP A 172 14.57 15.39 14.81
CA ASP A 172 14.61 15.53 13.36
C ASP A 172 13.39 14.83 12.74
N LYS A 173 12.70 15.50 11.80
CA LYS A 173 11.69 14.88 10.93
C LYS A 173 12.35 14.24 9.73
N ILE A 174 12.14 12.95 9.56
CA ILE A 174 12.76 12.17 8.49
C ILE A 174 11.71 11.60 7.54
N LYS A 175 12.04 11.60 6.27
CA LYS A 175 11.25 10.99 5.21
C LYS A 175 11.68 9.53 5.05
N ILE A 176 10.73 8.61 5.16
CA ILE A 176 10.93 7.16 5.09
C ILE A 176 10.08 6.59 3.97
N SER A 177 10.65 5.67 3.19
CA SER A 177 9.94 4.88 2.19
C SER A 177 9.06 3.81 2.86
N THR A 178 7.76 3.79 2.53
CA THR A 178 6.82 2.77 3.03
C THR A 178 6.97 1.42 2.33
N VAL A 179 7.71 1.38 1.21
CA VAL A 179 7.92 0.16 0.41
C VAL A 179 9.05 -0.70 0.98
N ASP A 180 10.15 -0.08 1.40
CA ASP A 180 11.39 -0.78 1.76
C ASP A 180 12.04 -0.30 3.08
N LYS A 181 11.34 0.52 3.86
CA LYS A 181 11.84 1.09 5.14
C LYS A 181 13.08 1.99 4.98
N SER A 182 13.44 2.40 3.76
CA SER A 182 14.65 3.19 3.52
C SER A 182 14.48 4.65 3.92
N PHE A 183 15.53 5.23 4.52
CA PHE A 183 15.64 6.67 4.77
C PHE A 183 15.82 7.41 3.43
N GLN A 184 14.96 8.39 3.16
CA GLN A 184 14.98 9.18 1.93
C GLN A 184 15.52 10.60 2.12
N GLY A 185 15.61 11.08 3.37
CA GLY A 185 16.14 12.41 3.67
C GLY A 185 15.58 12.98 4.96
N ARG A 186 16.23 14.02 5.46
CA ARG A 186 15.67 14.86 6.53
C ARG A 186 14.80 15.94 5.91
N VAL A 187 13.58 16.10 6.39
CA VAL A 187 12.70 17.19 6.00
C VAL A 187 13.17 18.44 6.72
N LYS A 188 13.38 19.53 5.97
CA LYS A 188 13.59 20.86 6.54
C LYS A 188 12.24 21.56 6.51
N ASP A 189 11.83 22.13 7.64
CA ASP A 189 10.68 23.03 7.69
C ASP A 189 10.86 24.23 6.74
#